data_AF-A0A7X3HDX3-F1
#
_entry.id   AF-A0A7X3HDX3-F1
#
_cell.length_a   1.000
_cell.length_b   1.000
_cell.length_c   1.000
_cell.angle_alpha   90.00
_cell.angle_beta   90.00
_cell.angle_gamma   90.00
#
_symmetry.space_group_name_H-M   'P 1'
#
loop_
_entity.id
_entity.type
_entity.pdbx_description
1 polymer ?
#
loop_
_entity_poly.entity_id
_entity_poly.type
_entity_poly.pdbx_seq_one_letter_code
_entity_poly.pdbx_strand_id
1 'polypeptide(L)'
;MTEHRQRGVALLSVLLVTALVTLVVADMLARQRLSLAATARQLDQQHLWQMALSGETWARQQLRDDLANREAPPQVHLGQGWARTPQRWDLGSGQVQVRIEDLAGRFDLDHLRVGRSDLQRARYQRLLAQLDVPAHDPARLPTRPGPGGKAQGLLD
;
A
#
# COMPACT_ATOMS: atom_id res chain seq x y z
N MET A 1 -9.89 46.67 -63.44
CA MET A 1 -11.13 46.17 -62.78
C MET A 1 -10.95 44.69 -62.38
N THR A 2 -10.27 44.35 -61.27
CA THR A 2 -10.27 42.95 -60.72
C THR A 2 -9.76 42.85 -59.26
N GLU A 3 -9.78 43.90 -58.44
CA GLU A 3 -9.23 43.85 -57.06
C GLU A 3 -10.15 43.18 -56.02
N HIS A 4 -11.43 42.95 -56.34
CA HIS A 4 -12.39 42.44 -55.36
C HIS A 4 -12.47 40.90 -55.30
N ARG A 5 -11.91 40.19 -56.28
CA ARG A 5 -12.01 38.71 -56.33
C ARG A 5 -10.91 38.00 -55.54
N GLN A 6 -9.79 38.66 -55.23
CA GLN A 6 -8.68 38.07 -54.47
C GLN A 6 -8.83 38.22 -52.94
N ARG A 7 -9.58 39.24 -52.46
CA ARG A 7 -9.79 39.49 -51.03
C ARG A 7 -10.55 38.37 -50.30
N GLY A 8 -11.55 37.76 -50.95
CA GLY A 8 -12.32 36.66 -50.35
C GLY A 8 -11.50 35.39 -50.15
N VAL A 9 -10.63 35.06 -51.11
CA VAL A 9 -9.75 33.88 -51.04
C VAL A 9 -8.66 34.08 -50.00
N ALA A 10 -8.09 35.28 -49.89
CA ALA A 10 -7.09 35.61 -48.87
C ALA A 10 -7.66 35.53 -47.43
N LEU A 11 -8.91 35.96 -47.22
CA LEU A 11 -9.57 35.83 -45.92
C LEU A 11 -9.85 34.38 -45.55
N LEU A 12 -10.31 33.56 -46.50
CA LEU A 12 -10.56 32.13 -46.28
C LEU A 12 -9.28 31.37 -45.94
N SER A 13 -8.16 31.65 -46.61
CA SER A 13 -6.89 30.97 -46.31
C SER A 13 -6.36 31.34 -44.93
N VAL A 14 -6.44 32.62 -44.55
CA VAL A 14 -6.06 33.06 -43.20
C VAL A 14 -6.94 32.37 -42.14
N LEU A 15 -8.26 32.37 -42.34
CA LEU A 15 -9.18 31.70 -41.40
C LEU A 15 -8.89 30.21 -41.28
N LEU A 16 -8.64 29.52 -42.41
CA LEU A 16 -8.30 28.10 -42.42
C LEU A 16 -6.98 27.82 -41.68
N VAL A 17 -5.95 28.64 -41.92
CA VAL A 17 -4.66 28.52 -41.22
C VAL A 17 -4.84 28.78 -39.73
N THR A 18 -5.56 29.83 -39.34
CA THR A 18 -5.84 30.12 -37.92
C THR A 18 -6.65 29.00 -37.26
N ALA A 19 -7.66 28.46 -37.94
CA ALA A 19 -8.43 27.31 -37.45
C ALA A 19 -7.56 26.06 -37.27
N LEU A 20 -6.64 25.80 -38.19
CA LEU A 20 -5.70 24.68 -38.09
C LEU A 20 -4.71 24.88 -36.93
N VAL A 21 -4.12 26.07 -36.81
CA VAL A 21 -3.20 26.41 -35.72
C VAL A 21 -3.89 26.28 -34.36
N THR A 22 -5.10 26.83 -34.23
CA THR A 22 -5.87 26.73 -32.97
C THR A 22 -6.23 25.28 -32.62
N LEU A 23 -6.59 24.46 -33.60
CA LEU A 23 -6.84 23.02 -33.40
C LEU A 23 -5.59 22.30 -32.85
N VAL A 24 -4.42 22.54 -33.46
CA VAL A 24 -3.16 21.94 -33.03
C VAL A 24 -2.80 22.37 -31.60
N VAL A 25 -2.95 23.65 -31.29
CA VAL A 25 -2.67 24.19 -29.94
C VAL A 25 -3.64 23.60 -28.91
N ALA A 26 -4.93 23.49 -29.24
CA ALA A 26 -5.92 22.92 -28.33
C ALA A 26 -5.63 21.44 -28.02
N ASP A 27 -5.26 20.65 -29.03
CA ASP A 27 -4.92 19.23 -28.88
C ASP A 27 -3.61 19.05 -28.08
N MET A 28 -2.62 19.90 -28.30
CA MET A 28 -1.40 19.94 -27.49
C MET A 28 -1.69 20.26 -26.02
N LEU A 29 -2.53 21.26 -25.75
CA LEU A 29 -2.92 21.63 -24.39
C LEU A 29 -3.72 20.51 -23.70
N ALA A 30 -4.59 19.82 -24.43
CA ALA A 30 -5.33 18.66 -23.92
C ALA A 30 -4.37 17.53 -23.50
N ARG A 31 -3.38 17.21 -24.33
CA ARG A 31 -2.33 16.22 -24.00
C ARG A 31 -1.47 16.63 -22.82
N GLN A 32 -1.08 17.90 -22.73
CA GLN A 32 -0.32 18.41 -21.59
C GLN A 32 -1.08 18.27 -20.28
N ARG A 33 -2.38 18.60 -20.25
CA ARG A 33 -3.22 18.43 -19.05
C ARG A 33 -3.30 16.97 -18.61
N LEU A 34 -3.43 16.03 -19.54
CA LEU A 34 -3.45 14.59 -19.24
C LEU A 34 -2.11 14.11 -18.63
N SER A 35 -0.99 14.54 -19.21
CA SER A 35 0.34 14.22 -18.72
C SER A 35 0.57 14.75 -17.29
N LEU A 36 0.19 16.01 -17.04
CA LEU A 36 0.27 16.60 -15.70
C LEU A 36 -0.58 15.83 -14.67
N ALA A 37 -1.81 15.47 -15.04
CA ALA A 37 -2.68 14.69 -14.16
C ALA A 37 -2.15 13.27 -13.88
N ALA A 38 -1.46 12.64 -14.83
CA ALA A 38 -0.80 11.36 -14.61
C ALA A 38 0.40 11.49 -13.66
N THR A 39 1.27 12.48 -13.90
CA THR A 39 2.44 12.75 -13.05
C THR A 39 2.04 13.12 -11.63
N ALA A 40 1.01 13.95 -11.44
CA ALA A 40 0.52 14.32 -10.12
C ALA A 40 0.04 13.10 -9.33
N ARG A 41 -0.69 12.17 -9.97
CA ARG A 41 -1.12 10.91 -9.33
C ARG A 41 0.06 10.03 -8.93
N GLN A 42 1.09 9.95 -9.78
CA GLN A 42 2.28 9.16 -9.46
C GLN A 42 3.04 9.73 -8.26
N LEU A 43 3.20 11.05 -8.19
CA LEU A 43 3.83 11.73 -7.06
C LEU A 43 3.04 11.53 -5.77
N ASP A 44 1.71 11.63 -5.85
CA ASP A 44 0.82 11.40 -4.70
C ASP A 44 0.96 9.98 -4.15
N GLN A 45 0.99 8.95 -5.01
CA GLN A 45 1.23 7.58 -4.59
C GLN A 45 2.59 7.39 -3.90
N GLN A 46 3.64 8.03 -4.43
CA GLN A 46 4.97 7.98 -3.80
C GLN A 46 4.97 8.65 -2.43
N HIS A 47 4.26 9.77 -2.27
CA HIS A 47 4.10 10.45 -1.00
C HIS A 47 3.37 9.56 0.02
N LEU A 48 2.25 8.93 -0.38
CA LEU A 48 1.52 7.98 0.48
C LEU A 48 2.40 6.80 0.92
N TRP A 49 3.23 6.28 0.01
CA TRP A 49 4.17 5.21 0.32
C TRP A 49 5.24 5.64 1.34
N GLN A 50 5.82 6.84 1.16
CA GLN A 50 6.79 7.39 2.10
C GLN A 50 6.18 7.66 3.48
N MET A 51 4.93 8.12 3.52
CA MET A 51 4.18 8.28 4.77
C MET A 51 3.92 6.95 5.47
N ALA A 52 3.66 5.86 4.74
CA ALA A 52 3.55 4.53 5.34
C ALA A 52 4.89 4.07 5.95
N LEU A 53 6.00 4.28 5.23
CA LEU A 53 7.35 3.91 5.69
C LEU A 53 7.79 4.72 6.93
N SER A 54 7.41 6.00 7.01
CA SER A 54 7.69 6.81 8.20
C SER A 54 6.94 6.28 9.42
N GLY A 55 5.68 5.85 9.26
CA GLY A 55 4.91 5.17 10.30
C GLY A 55 5.56 3.88 10.79
N GLU A 56 6.11 3.07 9.89
CA GLU A 56 6.87 1.85 10.26
C GLU A 56 8.17 2.18 11.00
N THR A 57 8.89 3.21 10.54
CA THR A 57 10.14 3.67 11.17
C THR A 57 9.87 4.17 12.59
N TRP A 58 8.80 4.93 12.77
CA TRP A 58 8.34 5.36 14.09
C TRP A 58 7.97 4.15 14.97
N ALA A 59 7.24 3.16 14.44
CA ALA A 59 6.85 1.97 15.19
C ALA A 59 8.09 1.19 15.68
N ARG A 60 9.10 1.05 14.82
CA ARG A 60 10.38 0.43 15.19
C ARG A 60 11.10 1.19 16.29
N GLN A 61 11.09 2.53 16.25
CA GLN A 61 11.69 3.34 17.29
C GLN A 61 10.95 3.18 18.62
N GLN A 62 9.62 3.27 18.63
CA GLN A 62 8.80 3.05 19.83
C GLN A 62 9.07 1.69 20.48
N LEU A 63 9.17 0.62 19.68
CA LEU A 63 9.47 -0.72 20.18
C LEU A 63 10.88 -0.82 20.77
N ARG A 64 11.88 -0.15 20.18
CA ARG A 64 13.25 -0.11 20.73
C ARG A 64 13.28 0.61 22.07
N ASP A 65 12.60 1.74 22.18
CA ASP A 65 12.52 2.53 23.40
C ASP A 65 11.78 1.74 24.51
N ASP A 66 10.68 1.06 24.15
CA ASP A 66 9.94 0.18 25.05
C ASP A 66 10.76 -1.04 25.49
N LEU A 67 11.71 -1.53 24.70
CA LEU A 67 12.61 -2.65 25.04
C LEU A 67 13.80 -2.20 25.91
N ALA A 68 14.35 -1.02 25.65
CA ALA A 68 15.49 -0.47 26.38
C ALA A 68 15.19 -0.21 27.85
N ASN A 69 13.92 0.10 28.18
CA ASN A 69 13.48 0.44 29.53
C ASN A 69 12.99 -0.77 30.36
N ARG A 70 13.35 -2.02 29.99
CA ARG A 70 12.85 -3.24 30.68
C ARG A 70 13.86 -3.89 31.60
N GLU A 71 13.34 -4.39 32.72
CA GLU A 71 14.02 -5.32 33.61
C GLU A 71 14.13 -6.71 32.97
N ALA A 72 15.17 -7.46 33.34
CA ALA A 72 15.37 -8.83 32.88
C ALA A 72 14.59 -9.82 33.78
N PRO A 73 13.84 -10.80 33.23
CA PRO A 73 13.70 -11.13 31.81
C PRO A 73 12.68 -10.22 31.08
N PRO A 74 12.88 -9.97 29.76
CA PRO A 74 12.00 -9.12 28.98
C PRO A 74 10.60 -9.74 28.88
N GLN A 75 9.62 -9.12 29.53
CA GLN A 75 8.21 -9.50 29.44
C GLN A 75 7.53 -8.68 28.33
N VAL A 76 6.68 -9.30 27.52
CA VAL A 76 5.85 -8.64 26.50
C VAL A 76 4.39 -8.82 26.90
N HIS A 77 3.64 -7.73 27.02
CA HIS A 77 2.21 -7.76 27.35
C HIS A 77 1.47 -6.56 26.75
N LEU A 78 0.16 -6.69 26.56
CA LEU A 78 -0.71 -5.64 25.97
C LEU A 78 -0.87 -4.38 26.84
N GLY A 79 -0.33 -4.40 28.06
CA GLY A 79 -0.23 -3.24 28.93
C GLY A 79 0.96 -2.32 28.63
N GLN A 80 1.73 -2.54 27.57
CA GLN A 80 2.91 -1.71 27.25
C GLN A 80 2.55 -0.52 26.36
N GLY A 81 3.43 0.48 26.29
CA GLY A 81 3.18 1.73 25.55
C GLY A 81 2.82 1.49 24.09
N TRP A 82 3.54 0.57 23.44
CA TRP A 82 3.27 0.15 22.05
C TRP A 82 1.86 -0.43 21.80
N ALA A 83 1.18 -0.97 22.82
CA ALA A 83 -0.09 -1.72 22.68
C ALA A 83 -1.34 -0.92 23.07
N ARG A 84 -1.19 0.20 23.79
CA ARG A 84 -2.32 0.86 24.49
C ARG A 84 -3.25 1.66 23.57
N THR A 85 -2.77 2.27 22.49
CA THR A 85 -3.63 3.00 21.55
C THR A 85 -2.95 3.15 20.19
N PRO A 86 -3.67 2.96 19.06
CA PRO A 86 -3.15 3.28 17.74
C PRO A 86 -2.75 4.75 17.66
N GLN A 87 -1.52 5.03 17.23
CA GLN A 87 -1.07 6.39 17.02
C GLN A 87 -1.56 6.91 15.67
N ARG A 88 -2.02 8.16 15.66
CA ARG A 88 -2.59 8.81 14.48
C ARG A 88 -2.01 10.19 14.33
N TRP A 89 -1.48 10.47 13.14
CA TRP A 89 -1.00 11.80 12.78
C TRP A 89 -1.76 12.31 11.56
N ASP A 90 -2.19 13.56 11.63
CA ASP A 90 -2.73 14.32 10.50
C ASP A 90 -1.60 15.20 9.96
N LEU A 91 -1.19 14.95 8.70
CA LEU A 91 -0.06 15.61 8.06
C LEU A 91 -0.52 16.66 7.04
N GLY A 92 -1.82 16.98 6.99
CA GLY A 92 -2.42 17.91 6.03
C GLY A 92 -2.53 17.36 4.60
N SER A 93 -1.53 16.59 4.14
CA SER A 93 -1.56 15.82 2.88
C SER A 93 -2.28 14.47 3.02
N GLY A 94 -2.60 14.06 4.24
CA GLY A 94 -3.24 12.77 4.53
C GLY A 94 -3.11 12.39 6.01
N GLN A 95 -3.65 11.22 6.34
CA GLN A 95 -3.62 10.67 7.69
C GLN A 95 -2.79 9.38 7.72
N VAL A 96 -1.90 9.27 8.70
CA VAL A 96 -1.16 8.05 9.01
C VAL A 96 -1.67 7.47 10.32
N GLN A 97 -2.08 6.21 10.31
CA GLN A 97 -2.46 5.46 11.50
C GLN A 97 -1.55 4.25 11.66
N VAL A 98 -0.92 4.13 12.83
CA VAL A 98 -0.05 3.00 13.17
C VAL A 98 -0.66 2.20 14.30
N ARG A 99 -0.76 0.88 14.08
CA ARG A 99 -1.20 -0.10 15.07
C ARG A 99 -0.20 -1.24 15.11
N ILE A 100 0.34 -1.51 16.29
CA ILE A 100 1.29 -2.58 16.53
C ILE A 100 0.55 -3.74 17.18
N GLU A 101 0.78 -4.96 16.70
CA GLU A 101 0.18 -6.18 17.25
C GLU A 101 1.27 -7.20 17.55
N ASP A 102 1.10 -7.96 18.63
CA ASP A 102 1.95 -9.10 18.93
C ASP A 102 1.51 -10.32 18.11
N LEU A 103 2.39 -10.79 17.22
CA LEU A 103 2.16 -11.98 16.41
C LEU A 103 2.42 -13.28 17.19
N ALA A 104 3.22 -13.25 18.26
CA ALA A 104 3.51 -14.44 19.08
C ALA A 104 2.30 -14.89 19.91
N GLY A 105 1.34 -13.99 20.14
CA GLY A 105 0.05 -14.32 20.76
C GLY A 105 -0.91 -15.09 19.84
N ARG A 106 -0.56 -15.26 18.55
CA ARG A 106 -1.37 -16.00 17.57
C ARG A 106 -0.86 -17.42 17.41
N PHE A 107 -1.74 -18.32 16.98
CA PHE A 107 -1.34 -19.69 16.66
C PHE A 107 -0.49 -19.71 15.38
N ASP A 108 0.75 -20.19 15.49
CA ASP A 108 1.69 -20.26 14.35
C ASP A 108 1.35 -21.42 13.42
N LEU A 109 1.01 -21.09 12.17
CA LEU A 109 0.67 -22.05 11.12
C LEU A 109 1.89 -22.60 10.38
N ASP A 110 3.05 -21.93 10.45
CA ASP A 110 4.27 -22.36 9.76
C ASP A 110 4.84 -23.61 10.46
N HIS A 111 4.80 -23.66 11.79
CA HIS A 111 5.21 -24.83 12.56
C HIS A 111 4.37 -26.08 12.29
N LEU A 112 3.08 -25.93 11.93
CA LEU A 112 2.20 -27.05 11.58
C LEU A 112 2.59 -27.74 10.27
N ARG A 113 3.23 -27.02 9.34
CA ARG A 113 3.66 -27.56 8.03
C ARG A 113 4.96 -28.36 8.15
N VAL A 114 5.91 -27.87 8.95
CA VAL A 114 7.26 -28.43 9.07
C VAL A 114 7.33 -29.54 10.13
N GLY A 115 6.57 -29.43 11.22
CA GLY A 115 6.61 -30.35 12.36
C GLY A 115 5.46 -31.35 12.40
N ARG A 116 5.77 -32.64 12.55
CA ARG A 116 4.77 -33.69 12.83
C ARG A 116 4.50 -33.87 14.33
N SER A 117 4.26 -32.78 15.06
CA SER A 117 3.84 -32.92 16.46
C SER A 117 2.33 -33.17 16.52
N ASP A 118 1.93 -34.35 16.99
CA ASP A 118 0.51 -34.71 17.18
C ASP A 118 -0.21 -33.71 18.10
N LEU A 119 0.52 -33.14 19.07
CA LEU A 119 0.01 -32.09 19.95
C LEU A 119 -0.36 -30.82 19.18
N GLN A 120 0.45 -30.39 18.21
CA GLN A 120 0.15 -29.19 17.42
C GLN A 120 -1.07 -29.42 16.51
N ARG A 121 -1.18 -30.60 15.89
CA ARG A 121 -2.38 -30.96 15.11
C ARG A 121 -3.63 -30.97 15.99
N ALA A 122 -3.56 -31.55 17.19
CA ALA A 122 -4.69 -31.57 18.11
C ALA A 122 -5.12 -30.15 18.54
N ARG A 123 -4.15 -29.27 18.82
CA ARG A 123 -4.42 -27.85 19.14
C ARG A 123 -5.05 -27.12 17.95
N TYR A 124 -4.57 -27.37 16.74
CA TYR A 124 -5.13 -26.80 15.52
C TYR A 124 -6.58 -27.26 15.27
N GLN A 125 -6.87 -28.56 15.39
CA GLN A 125 -8.25 -29.06 15.26
C GLN A 125 -9.18 -28.45 16.32
N ARG A 126 -8.69 -28.25 17.55
CA ARG A 126 -9.45 -27.58 18.61
C ARG A 126 -9.71 -26.11 18.28
N LEU A 127 -8.73 -25.40 17.70
CA LEU A 127 -8.90 -24.02 17.23
C LEU A 127 -9.95 -23.94 16.11
N LEU A 128 -9.91 -24.84 15.13
CA LEU A 128 -10.91 -24.90 14.07
C LEU A 128 -12.32 -25.10 14.62
N ALA A 129 -12.48 -26.02 15.57
CA ALA A 129 -13.76 -26.25 16.23
C ALA A 129 -14.27 -25.03 17.01
N GLN A 130 -13.39 -24.26 17.65
CA GLN A 130 -13.76 -23.01 18.34
C GLN A 130 -14.15 -21.89 17.38
N LEU A 131 -13.62 -21.89 16.16
CA LEU A 131 -13.89 -20.90 15.13
C LEU A 131 -15.04 -21.30 14.19
N ASP A 132 -15.71 -22.44 14.45
CA ASP A 132 -16.76 -23.01 13.59
C ASP A 132 -16.28 -23.27 12.14
N VAL A 133 -15.01 -23.65 11.99
CA VAL A 133 -14.41 -23.99 10.70
C VAL A 133 -14.34 -25.51 10.55
N PRO A 134 -14.75 -26.10 9.39
CA PRO A 134 -14.61 -27.52 9.16
C PRO A 134 -13.17 -28.01 9.34
N ALA A 135 -13.05 -29.13 10.06
CA ALA A 135 -11.77 -29.79 10.27
C ALA A 135 -11.10 -30.11 8.91
N HIS A 136 -9.86 -29.65 8.75
CA HIS A 136 -9.05 -29.93 7.58
C HIS A 136 -7.60 -30.19 7.96
N ASP A 137 -6.85 -30.78 7.02
CA ASP A 137 -5.43 -31.04 7.21
C ASP A 137 -4.64 -29.73 7.01
N PRO A 138 -3.81 -29.32 7.98
CA PRO A 138 -2.93 -28.15 7.82
C PRO A 138 -1.99 -28.23 6.62
N ALA A 139 -1.72 -29.43 6.08
CA ALA A 139 -0.94 -29.59 4.85
C ALA A 139 -1.59 -28.91 3.61
N ARG A 140 -2.90 -28.62 3.67
CA ARG A 140 -3.63 -27.94 2.60
C ARG A 140 -3.54 -26.41 2.66
N LEU A 141 -2.87 -25.87 3.69
CA LEU A 141 -2.76 -24.41 3.85
C LEU A 141 -1.87 -23.80 2.74
N PRO A 142 -2.31 -22.67 2.13
CA PRO A 142 -1.50 -21.97 1.13
C PRO A 142 -0.19 -21.49 1.76
N THR A 143 0.86 -21.39 0.94
CA THR A 143 2.12 -20.79 1.37
C THR A 143 1.92 -19.31 1.68
N ARG A 144 2.63 -18.82 2.69
CA ARG A 144 2.60 -17.40 3.04
C ARG A 144 3.06 -16.56 1.84
N PRO A 145 2.26 -15.57 1.41
CA PRO A 145 2.74 -14.59 0.45
C PRO A 145 3.84 -13.75 1.12
N GLY A 146 4.99 -13.68 0.47
CA GLY A 146 6.11 -12.85 0.84
C GLY A 146 5.87 -11.37 0.55
N PRO A 147 6.87 -10.52 0.81
CA PRO A 147 6.76 -9.09 0.59
C PRO A 147 6.39 -8.80 -0.87
N GLY A 148 5.31 -8.04 -1.09
CA GLY A 148 4.82 -7.70 -2.44
C GLY A 148 3.93 -8.76 -3.11
N GLY A 149 3.39 -9.72 -2.35
CA GLY A 149 2.38 -10.68 -2.86
C GLY A 149 2.97 -11.87 -3.65
N LYS A 150 4.29 -12.00 -3.72
CA LYS A 150 4.95 -13.16 -4.32
C LYS A 150 5.00 -14.29 -3.29
N ALA A 151 4.67 -15.52 -3.67
CA ALA A 151 4.80 -16.68 -2.78
C ALA A 151 6.24 -16.75 -2.26
N GLN A 152 6.42 -16.71 -0.94
CA GLN A 152 7.74 -16.87 -0.35
C GLN A 152 8.09 -18.34 -0.50
N GLY A 153 9.07 -18.64 -1.35
CA GLY A 153 9.69 -19.97 -1.36
C GLY A 153 10.14 -20.27 0.05
N LEU A 154 9.71 -21.42 0.56
CA LEU A 154 10.22 -22.02 1.78
C LEU A 154 11.74 -22.18 1.52
N LEU A 155 12.55 -21.21 1.93
CA LEU A 155 13.99 -21.31 1.80
C LEU A 155 14.46 -22.47 2.70
N ASP A 156 15.34 -23.27 2.11
CA ASP A 156 16.07 -24.40 2.69
C ASP A 156 16.67 -24.10 4.07
#